data_AF-A0A7H8MCI9-F1
#
_entry.id   AF-A0A7H8MCI9-F1
#
_cell.length_a   1.000
_cell.length_b   1.000
_cell.length_c   1.000
_cell.angle_alpha   90.00
_cell.angle_beta   90.00
_cell.angle_gamma   90.00
#
_symmetry.space_group_name_H-M   'P 1'
#
loop_
_entity.id
_entity.type
_entity.pdbx_description
1 polymer ?
#
loop_
_entity_poly.entity_id
_entity_poly.type
_entity_poly.pdbx_seq_one_letter_code
_entity_poly.pdbx_strand_id
1 'polypeptide(L)'
;MLIAHWTFDVDTVDGRTVADATGAGPAAELDETAGIVPGREGEALSLSGRDRAVIPAVPQLVLSQVFGFSLAFFVQVTEAPTGEWRSLVYKPVAEDDARGLGLWLYPDAMRLRVQLFTVKGPDYVDSHIRLSLGEWTHVAFVVNTQGMFLYVNGVLDGAVPLEHPVVTPSGPIYLGSELTKPGFGGLLDDFRVYASALNEDAVRALAE
;
A
#
# COMPACT_ATOMS: atom_id res chain seq x y z
N MET A 1 10.35 13.12 0.93
CA MET A 1 9.65 13.97 -0.05
C MET A 1 8.42 13.22 -0.52
N LEU A 2 7.23 13.81 -0.37
CA LEU A 2 6.00 13.29 -0.95
C LEU A 2 6.09 13.42 -2.47
N ILE A 3 5.74 12.35 -3.20
CA ILE A 3 5.81 12.34 -4.67
C ILE A 3 4.47 12.00 -5.34
N ALA A 4 3.54 11.39 -4.60
CA ALA A 4 2.17 11.19 -5.02
C ALA A 4 1.27 10.91 -3.81
N HIS A 5 0.01 11.29 -3.93
CA HIS A 5 -1.05 11.19 -2.93
C HIS A 5 -2.40 11.07 -3.64
N TRP A 6 -3.08 9.94 -3.48
CA TRP A 6 -4.46 9.74 -3.93
C TRP A 6 -5.37 9.77 -2.70
N THR A 7 -6.17 10.83 -2.57
CA THR A 7 -7.13 10.99 -1.46
C THR A 7 -8.38 10.16 -1.66
N PHE A 8 -8.79 9.94 -2.92
CA PHE A 8 -10.07 9.33 -3.29
C PHE A 8 -11.31 10.21 -3.01
N ASP A 9 -11.08 11.47 -2.63
CA ASP A 9 -12.14 12.47 -2.49
C ASP A 9 -12.82 12.74 -3.83
N VAL A 10 -14.13 13.00 -3.78
CA VAL A 10 -14.98 13.22 -4.96
C VAL A 10 -14.48 14.32 -5.90
N ASP A 11 -13.75 15.31 -5.39
CA ASP A 11 -13.17 16.41 -6.19
C ASP A 11 -11.93 15.99 -6.99
N THR A 12 -11.29 14.87 -6.61
CA THR A 12 -10.20 14.24 -7.37
C THR A 12 -10.68 13.21 -8.40
N VAL A 13 -11.98 12.89 -8.42
CA VAL A 13 -12.55 11.83 -9.26
C VAL A 13 -13.10 12.39 -10.58
N ASP A 14 -12.63 11.83 -11.70
CA ASP A 14 -13.22 12.02 -13.03
C ASP A 14 -13.56 10.67 -13.67
N GLY A 15 -14.87 10.33 -13.67
CA GLY A 15 -15.37 9.06 -14.16
C GLY A 15 -14.82 7.85 -13.39
N ARG A 16 -13.90 7.11 -14.01
CA ARG A 16 -13.20 5.95 -13.42
C ARG A 16 -11.75 6.26 -13.08
N THR A 17 -11.36 7.53 -13.05
CA THR A 17 -10.01 7.95 -12.72
C THR A 17 -10.00 8.80 -11.46
N VAL A 18 -8.92 8.69 -10.68
CA VAL A 18 -8.68 9.49 -9.47
C VAL A 18 -7.35 10.20 -9.65
N ALA A 19 -7.38 11.52 -9.74
CA ALA A 19 -6.18 12.33 -9.91
C ALA A 19 -5.27 12.24 -8.67
N ASP A 20 -3.96 12.37 -8.91
CA ASP A 20 -3.00 12.61 -7.83
C ASP A 20 -3.17 14.04 -7.28
N ALA A 21 -3.39 14.16 -5.98
CA ALA A 21 -3.59 15.44 -5.29
C ALA A 21 -2.34 16.32 -5.28
N THR A 22 -1.14 15.76 -5.49
CA THR A 22 0.09 16.56 -5.63
C THR A 22 0.22 17.22 -7.01
N GLY A 23 -0.57 16.77 -7.99
CA GLY A 23 -0.51 17.19 -9.39
C GLY A 23 0.71 16.69 -10.17
N ALA A 24 1.54 15.84 -9.55
CA ALA A 24 2.77 15.31 -10.16
C ALA A 24 2.61 13.83 -10.57
N GLY A 25 1.84 13.06 -9.82
CA GLY A 25 1.51 11.65 -10.03
C GLY A 25 0.58 11.39 -11.21
N PRO A 26 0.57 10.17 -11.77
CA PRO A 26 -0.47 9.77 -12.70
C PRO A 26 -1.80 9.58 -11.98
N ALA A 27 -2.91 9.65 -12.72
CA ALA A 27 -4.21 9.27 -12.17
C ALA A 27 -4.24 7.74 -11.89
N ALA A 28 -4.92 7.35 -10.83
CA ALA A 28 -5.29 5.96 -10.60
C ALA A 28 -6.52 5.61 -11.45
N GLU A 29 -6.52 4.45 -12.10
CA GLU A 29 -7.65 3.92 -12.86
C GLU A 29 -8.39 2.89 -12.00
N LEU A 30 -9.68 3.11 -11.79
CA LEU A 30 -10.54 2.21 -11.04
C LEU A 30 -11.17 1.20 -12.01
N ASP A 31 -11.17 -0.09 -11.68
CA ASP A 31 -11.85 -1.11 -12.49
C ASP A 31 -13.38 -0.96 -12.47
N GLU A 32 -14.17 -1.84 -13.11
CA GLU A 32 -15.62 -1.61 -13.21
C GLU A 32 -16.37 -1.66 -11.87
N THR A 33 -15.80 -2.32 -10.85
CA THR A 33 -16.50 -2.67 -9.62
C THR A 33 -16.00 -1.94 -8.38
N ALA A 34 -14.82 -1.33 -8.42
CA ALA A 34 -14.34 -0.44 -7.36
C ALA A 34 -15.27 0.78 -7.17
N GLY A 35 -15.47 1.21 -5.93
CA GLY A 35 -16.35 2.34 -5.61
C GLY A 35 -15.60 3.53 -5.01
N ILE A 36 -16.25 4.69 -4.99
CA ILE A 36 -15.90 5.82 -4.13
C ILE A 36 -17.08 6.03 -3.19
N VAL A 37 -16.85 5.98 -1.88
CA VAL A 37 -17.88 6.04 -0.83
C VAL A 37 -17.39 6.88 0.34
N PRO A 38 -18.24 7.32 1.29
CA PRO A 38 -17.78 8.03 2.47
C PRO A 38 -16.66 7.29 3.22
N GLY A 39 -15.56 8.00 3.49
CA GLY A 39 -14.28 7.49 3.99
C GLY A 39 -14.00 7.85 5.44
N ARG A 40 -12.70 7.90 5.80
CA ARG A 40 -12.26 8.36 7.13
C ARG A 40 -12.46 9.86 7.25
N GLU A 41 -11.95 10.58 6.26
CA GLU A 41 -12.16 12.00 6.02
C GLU A 41 -12.52 12.11 4.54
N GLY A 42 -13.64 12.77 4.20
CA GLY A 42 -14.09 12.81 2.81
C GLY A 42 -14.55 11.45 2.29
N GLU A 43 -13.98 11.00 1.18
CA GLU A 43 -14.32 9.73 0.52
C GLU A 43 -13.13 8.76 0.46
N ALA A 44 -13.44 7.47 0.33
CA ALA A 44 -12.48 6.38 0.26
C ALA A 44 -12.75 5.45 -0.93
N LEU A 45 -11.70 4.77 -1.35
CA LEU A 45 -11.78 3.66 -2.31
C LEU A 45 -12.47 2.46 -1.66
N SER A 46 -13.61 2.05 -2.20
CA SER A 46 -14.36 0.87 -1.77
C SER A 46 -13.97 -0.35 -2.59
N LEU A 47 -13.68 -1.46 -1.91
CA LEU A 47 -13.17 -2.70 -2.47
C LEU A 47 -13.97 -3.91 -1.94
N SER A 48 -14.35 -4.83 -2.81
CA SER A 48 -15.14 -6.04 -2.49
C SER A 48 -14.34 -7.34 -2.51
N GLY A 49 -13.01 -7.27 -2.62
CA GLY A 49 -12.11 -8.43 -2.63
C GLY A 49 -11.71 -8.96 -4.01
N ARG A 50 -12.28 -8.42 -5.09
CA ARG A 50 -11.77 -8.63 -6.47
C ARG A 50 -11.45 -7.33 -7.19
N ASP A 51 -12.01 -6.24 -6.72
CA ASP A 51 -11.86 -4.92 -7.30
C ASP A 51 -10.47 -4.36 -7.06
N ARG A 52 -10.07 -3.40 -7.90
CA ARG A 52 -8.80 -2.69 -7.75
C ARG A 52 -8.81 -1.29 -8.35
N ALA A 53 -7.94 -0.46 -7.78
CA ALA A 53 -7.40 0.70 -8.48
C ALA A 53 -5.98 0.37 -8.99
N VAL A 54 -5.65 0.83 -10.20
CA VAL A 54 -4.35 0.65 -10.84
C VAL A 54 -3.72 2.00 -11.10
N ILE A 55 -2.53 2.21 -10.55
CA ILE A 55 -1.73 3.41 -10.80
C ILE A 55 -0.64 3.01 -11.79
N PRO A 56 -0.57 3.65 -12.97
CA PRO A 56 0.35 3.22 -14.03
C PRO A 56 1.81 3.43 -13.61
N ALA A 57 2.69 2.60 -14.19
CA ALA A 57 4.13 2.71 -13.98
C ALA A 57 4.66 4.02 -14.59
N VAL A 58 5.35 4.82 -13.77
CA VAL A 58 6.03 6.05 -14.20
C VAL A 58 7.39 6.18 -13.50
N PRO A 59 8.39 6.86 -14.10
CA PRO A 59 9.74 6.94 -13.54
C PRO A 59 9.82 7.47 -12.11
N GLN A 60 8.93 8.40 -11.73
CA GLN A 60 8.90 8.97 -10.38
C GLN A 60 8.40 7.98 -9.32
N LEU A 61 7.62 6.95 -9.70
CA LEU A 61 7.12 5.92 -8.80
C LEU A 61 8.03 4.67 -8.76
N VAL A 62 9.29 4.79 -9.19
CA VAL A 62 10.29 3.73 -9.04
C VAL A 62 10.82 3.73 -7.60
N LEU A 63 10.62 2.64 -6.87
CA LEU A 63 10.94 2.57 -5.44
C LEU A 63 12.41 2.19 -5.22
N SER A 64 13.29 3.18 -5.19
CA SER A 64 14.74 3.00 -5.03
C SER A 64 15.15 2.81 -3.57
N GLN A 65 15.78 1.67 -3.26
CA GLN A 65 16.38 1.43 -1.94
C GLN A 65 17.52 2.43 -1.63
N VAL A 66 18.23 2.92 -2.64
CA VAL A 66 19.39 3.82 -2.46
C VAL A 66 19.00 5.13 -1.78
N PHE A 67 17.82 5.66 -2.12
CA PHE A 67 17.28 6.89 -1.51
C PHE A 67 16.35 6.60 -0.32
N GLY A 68 15.97 5.33 -0.14
CA GLY A 68 14.85 4.93 0.70
C GLY A 68 13.51 5.36 0.10
N PHE A 69 12.44 4.74 0.56
CA PHE A 69 11.08 5.08 0.15
C PHE A 69 10.09 4.77 1.27
N SER A 70 8.90 5.36 1.19
CA SER A 70 7.81 5.04 2.11
C SER A 70 6.46 5.00 1.39
N LEU A 71 5.60 4.10 1.84
CA LEU A 71 4.18 4.06 1.50
C LEU A 71 3.37 4.30 2.78
N ALA A 72 2.29 5.07 2.71
CA ALA A 72 1.40 5.30 3.85
C ALA A 72 -0.04 5.40 3.37
N PHE A 73 -0.99 4.83 4.12
CA PHE A 73 -2.42 4.86 3.80
C PHE A 73 -3.26 4.46 5.01
N PHE A 74 -4.56 4.74 4.94
CA PHE A 74 -5.54 4.19 5.87
C PHE A 74 -6.28 3.02 5.25
N VAL A 75 -6.59 2.01 6.06
CA VAL A 75 -7.39 0.86 5.65
C VAL A 75 -8.43 0.54 6.70
N GLN A 76 -9.65 0.21 6.26
CA GLN A 76 -10.70 -0.37 7.08
C GLN A 76 -11.10 -1.71 6.47
N VAL A 77 -10.80 -2.81 7.15
CA VAL A 77 -11.14 -4.17 6.67
C VAL A 77 -12.46 -4.60 7.30
N THR A 78 -13.42 -5.04 6.49
CA THR A 78 -14.78 -5.40 6.97
C THR A 78 -15.05 -6.90 6.96
N GLU A 79 -14.10 -7.70 6.47
CA GLU A 79 -14.22 -9.16 6.40
C GLU A 79 -13.23 -9.91 7.32
N ALA A 80 -13.69 -11.03 7.88
CA ALA A 80 -12.84 -11.95 8.64
C ALA A 80 -11.83 -12.68 7.74
N PRO A 81 -10.83 -13.38 8.28
CA PRO A 81 -9.91 -14.22 7.50
C PRO A 81 -10.64 -15.23 6.60
N THR A 82 -10.24 -15.28 5.33
CA THR A 82 -10.91 -16.07 4.27
C THR A 82 -10.21 -17.38 3.94
N GLY A 83 -9.03 -17.64 4.52
CA GLY A 83 -8.15 -18.73 4.11
C GLY A 83 -7.24 -18.40 2.92
N GLU A 84 -7.33 -17.17 2.38
CA GLU A 84 -6.51 -16.69 1.26
C GLU A 84 -5.68 -15.47 1.68
N TRP A 85 -4.49 -15.33 1.07
CA TRP A 85 -3.76 -14.08 1.14
C TRP A 85 -4.51 -13.02 0.35
N ARG A 86 -4.74 -11.85 0.96
CA ARG A 86 -5.52 -10.78 0.33
C ARG A 86 -4.70 -9.52 0.19
N SER A 87 -4.57 -9.02 -1.03
CA SER A 87 -3.75 -7.84 -1.33
C SER A 87 -4.37 -6.58 -0.72
N LEU A 88 -3.54 -5.67 -0.26
CA LEU A 88 -3.91 -4.27 -0.01
C LEU A 88 -3.19 -3.40 -1.03
N VAL A 89 -1.88 -3.62 -1.16
CA VAL A 89 -1.00 -2.90 -2.09
C VAL A 89 -0.03 -3.90 -2.72
N TYR A 90 0.08 -3.88 -4.04
CA TYR A 90 1.10 -4.65 -4.76
C TYR A 90 1.80 -3.77 -5.79
N LYS A 91 3.12 -3.87 -5.87
CA LYS A 91 3.92 -3.19 -6.90
C LYS A 91 5.00 -4.16 -7.41
N PRO A 92 4.84 -4.73 -8.61
CA PRO A 92 5.80 -5.66 -9.15
C PRO A 92 7.08 -4.94 -9.63
N VAL A 93 8.13 -5.73 -9.87
CA VAL A 93 9.38 -5.27 -10.49
C VAL A 93 9.11 -4.71 -11.87
N ALA A 94 8.30 -5.40 -12.66
CA ALA A 94 7.82 -4.98 -13.97
C ALA A 94 6.39 -5.50 -14.16
N GLU A 95 5.71 -5.03 -15.21
CA GLU A 95 4.44 -5.63 -15.64
C GLU A 95 4.62 -7.15 -15.85
N ASP A 96 3.67 -7.94 -15.36
CA ASP A 96 3.69 -9.42 -15.36
C ASP A 96 4.86 -10.10 -14.60
N ASP A 97 5.62 -9.37 -13.78
CA ASP A 97 6.61 -9.96 -12.86
C ASP A 97 5.98 -10.27 -11.49
N ALA A 98 6.11 -11.50 -11.02
CA ALA A 98 5.61 -11.92 -9.70
C ALA A 98 6.49 -11.43 -8.53
N ARG A 99 7.67 -10.87 -8.81
CA ARG A 99 8.56 -10.25 -7.83
C ARG A 99 8.15 -8.81 -7.62
N GLY A 100 8.30 -8.29 -6.40
CA GLY A 100 8.00 -6.89 -6.11
C GLY A 100 7.88 -6.57 -4.63
N LEU A 101 7.18 -5.48 -4.36
CA LEU A 101 6.65 -5.12 -3.06
C LEU A 101 5.22 -5.61 -2.97
N GLY A 102 4.85 -6.28 -1.88
CA GLY A 102 3.45 -6.58 -1.60
C GLY A 102 3.10 -6.40 -0.13
N LEU A 103 1.89 -5.93 0.11
CA LEU A 103 1.27 -5.79 1.42
C LEU A 103 -0.04 -6.60 1.40
N TRP A 104 -0.15 -7.59 2.28
CA TRP A 104 -1.30 -8.50 2.31
C TRP A 104 -1.84 -8.70 3.73
N LEU A 105 -3.12 -9.04 3.83
CA LEU A 105 -3.70 -9.67 5.01
C LEU A 105 -3.39 -11.16 5.02
N TYR A 106 -3.11 -11.68 6.22
CA TYR A 106 -2.92 -13.10 6.45
C TYR A 106 -4.16 -13.94 6.09
N PRO A 107 -3.98 -15.19 5.64
CA PRO A 107 -5.07 -16.12 5.36
C PRO A 107 -5.94 -16.45 6.56
N ASP A 108 -5.32 -16.57 7.74
CA ASP A 108 -5.91 -17.14 8.96
C ASP A 108 -5.90 -16.17 10.15
N ALA A 109 -5.44 -14.93 9.94
CA ALA A 109 -5.37 -13.91 10.97
C ALA A 109 -5.58 -12.51 10.40
N MET A 110 -6.12 -11.60 11.22
CA MET A 110 -6.16 -10.17 10.92
C MET A 110 -4.80 -9.52 11.15
N ARG A 111 -3.74 -10.04 10.51
CA ARG A 111 -2.38 -9.51 10.56
C ARG A 111 -1.94 -9.09 9.17
N LEU A 112 -0.99 -8.17 9.10
CA LEU A 112 -0.38 -7.73 7.86
C LEU A 112 0.93 -8.47 7.62
N ARG A 113 1.25 -8.70 6.35
CA ARG A 113 2.58 -9.00 5.86
C ARG A 113 2.97 -7.95 4.83
N VAL A 114 4.12 -7.32 5.02
CA VAL A 114 4.81 -6.64 3.92
C VAL A 114 5.99 -7.47 3.46
N GLN A 115 6.13 -7.64 2.15
CA GLN A 115 7.23 -8.35 1.53
C GLN A 115 7.91 -7.46 0.50
N LEU A 116 9.23 -7.60 0.39
CA LEU A 116 10.02 -6.94 -0.63
C LEU A 116 11.03 -7.93 -1.22
N PHE A 117 11.06 -8.06 -2.54
CA PHE A 117 12.02 -8.95 -3.19
C PHE A 117 13.44 -8.36 -3.18
N THR A 118 14.39 -9.20 -2.79
CA THR A 118 15.83 -8.98 -2.95
C THR A 118 16.41 -9.91 -4.01
N VAL A 119 17.67 -9.69 -4.37
CA VAL A 119 18.41 -10.57 -5.29
C VAL A 119 18.58 -12.01 -4.75
N LYS A 120 18.24 -12.28 -3.49
CA LYS A 120 18.28 -13.62 -2.87
C LYS A 120 16.89 -14.22 -2.60
N GLY A 121 15.82 -13.49 -2.87
CA GLY A 121 14.45 -13.89 -2.57
C GLY A 121 13.70 -12.83 -1.78
N PRO A 122 12.45 -13.10 -1.39
CA PRO A 122 11.65 -12.16 -0.62
C PRO A 122 12.11 -12.08 0.84
N ASP A 123 12.33 -10.87 1.33
CA ASP A 123 12.30 -10.54 2.76
C ASP A 123 10.90 -10.06 3.14
N TYR A 124 10.48 -10.28 4.39
CA TYR A 124 9.17 -9.87 4.87
C TYR A 124 9.19 -9.40 6.32
N VAL A 125 8.25 -8.50 6.64
CA VAL A 125 7.93 -8.07 8.00
C VAL A 125 6.46 -8.41 8.23
N ASP A 126 6.18 -9.10 9.33
CA ASP A 126 4.82 -9.41 9.76
C ASP A 126 4.42 -8.47 10.90
N SER A 127 3.17 -8.01 10.90
CA SER A 127 2.66 -7.20 12.00
C SER A 127 2.54 -8.03 13.27
N HIS A 128 2.91 -7.54 14.45
CA HIS A 128 2.59 -8.18 15.73
C HIS A 128 1.15 -7.90 16.14
N ILE A 129 0.67 -6.68 15.87
CA ILE A 129 -0.71 -6.30 16.13
C ILE A 129 -1.68 -6.98 15.16
N ARG A 130 -2.92 -7.13 15.62
CA ARG A 130 -4.06 -7.56 14.81
C ARG A 130 -4.96 -6.38 14.52
N LEU A 131 -5.39 -6.25 13.26
CA LEU A 131 -6.37 -5.26 12.84
C LEU A 131 -7.74 -5.64 13.41
N SER A 132 -8.49 -4.63 13.88
CA SER A 132 -9.89 -4.77 14.23
C SER A 132 -10.76 -4.66 12.97
N LEU A 133 -11.81 -5.46 12.88
CA LEU A 133 -12.77 -5.36 11.77
C LEU A 133 -13.60 -4.09 11.89
N GLY A 134 -13.78 -3.38 10.77
CA GLY A 134 -14.57 -2.16 10.69
C GLY A 134 -13.92 -0.93 11.33
N GLU A 135 -12.68 -1.03 11.82
CA GLU A 135 -11.93 0.11 12.36
C GLU A 135 -10.87 0.58 11.36
N TRP A 136 -10.71 1.90 11.26
CA TRP A 136 -9.64 2.51 10.47
C TRP A 136 -8.28 2.24 11.13
N THR A 137 -7.33 1.76 10.31
CA THR A 137 -5.95 1.52 10.71
C THR A 137 -5.03 2.27 9.76
N HIS A 138 -4.16 3.13 10.31
CA HIS A 138 -3.07 3.71 9.51
C HIS A 138 -1.96 2.67 9.34
N VAL A 139 -1.52 2.46 8.10
CA VAL A 139 -0.42 1.55 7.76
C VAL A 139 0.65 2.33 7.03
N ALA A 140 1.90 2.21 7.50
CA ALA A 140 3.04 2.76 6.81
C ALA A 140 4.11 1.69 6.61
N PHE A 141 4.72 1.66 5.43
CA PHE A 141 5.89 0.82 5.16
C PHE A 141 7.05 1.70 4.77
N VAL A 142 8.15 1.59 5.51
CA VAL A 142 9.34 2.43 5.32
C VAL A 142 10.53 1.53 5.00
N VAL A 143 11.30 1.90 3.97
CA VAL A 143 12.56 1.27 3.61
C VAL A 143 13.66 2.30 3.63
N ASN A 144 14.74 1.98 4.35
CA ASN A 144 15.97 2.78 4.38
C ASN A 144 17.20 1.86 4.25
N THR A 145 18.39 2.41 4.48
CA THR A 145 19.65 1.64 4.42
C THR A 145 19.84 0.62 5.54
N GLN A 146 19.05 0.69 6.61
CA GLN A 146 19.06 -0.23 7.75
C GLN A 146 18.10 -1.40 7.56
N GLY A 147 16.99 -1.23 6.84
CA GLY A 147 16.04 -2.31 6.60
C GLY A 147 14.62 -1.88 6.23
N MET A 148 13.71 -2.79 6.52
CA MET A 148 12.26 -2.70 6.34
C MET A 148 11.57 -2.43 7.67
N PHE A 149 10.65 -1.47 7.72
CA PHE A 149 9.93 -1.08 8.94
C PHE A 149 8.43 -0.98 8.66
N LEU A 150 7.63 -1.67 9.47
CA LEU A 150 6.17 -1.70 9.41
C LEU A 150 5.57 -0.85 10.53
N TYR A 151 4.94 0.23 10.06
CA TYR A 151 4.05 1.22 10.66
C TYR A 151 2.64 0.70 10.93
N VAL A 152 2.13 0.61 12.17
CA VAL A 152 0.68 0.48 12.42
C VAL A 152 0.21 1.53 13.42
N ASN A 153 -0.79 2.33 13.04
CA ASN A 153 -1.32 3.44 13.84
C ASN A 153 -0.22 4.39 14.36
N GLY A 154 0.77 4.68 13.51
CA GLY A 154 1.85 5.61 13.82
C GLY A 154 2.96 5.05 14.72
N VAL A 155 2.88 3.77 15.12
CA VAL A 155 3.83 3.13 16.03
C VAL A 155 4.53 1.97 15.32
N LEU A 156 5.86 1.89 15.45
CA LEU A 156 6.67 0.82 14.87
C LEU A 156 6.21 -0.53 15.43
N ASP A 157 5.71 -1.39 14.55
CA ASP A 157 5.17 -2.69 14.92
C ASP A 157 6.12 -3.83 14.52
N GLY A 158 6.87 -3.70 13.41
CA GLY A 158 7.85 -4.71 13.01
C GLY A 158 9.02 -4.12 12.24
N ALA A 159 10.20 -4.74 12.36
CA ALA A 159 11.39 -4.35 11.62
C ALA A 159 12.25 -5.57 11.26
N VAL A 160 12.81 -5.59 10.06
CA VAL A 160 13.73 -6.64 9.57
C VAL A 160 14.87 -5.98 8.80
N PRO A 161 16.14 -6.38 9.05
CA PRO A 161 17.27 -5.87 8.28
C PRO A 161 17.19 -6.31 6.83
N LEU A 162 17.59 -5.44 5.89
CA LEU A 162 17.77 -5.80 4.49
C LEU A 162 19.22 -6.21 4.26
N GLU A 163 19.48 -7.52 4.28
CA GLU A 163 20.84 -8.07 4.11
C GLU A 163 21.30 -8.11 2.64
N HIS A 164 20.35 -7.97 1.72
CA HIS A 164 20.59 -8.11 0.29
C HIS A 164 19.98 -6.95 -0.51
N PRO A 165 20.58 -6.58 -1.66
CA PRO A 165 20.02 -5.55 -2.52
C PRO A 165 18.59 -5.86 -2.96
N VAL A 166 17.72 -4.87 -2.86
CA VAL A 166 16.32 -4.93 -3.32
C VAL A 166 16.29 -5.02 -4.84
N VAL A 167 15.43 -5.89 -5.38
CA VAL A 167 15.06 -5.84 -6.80
C VAL A 167 14.02 -4.73 -6.94
N THR A 168 14.45 -3.59 -7.50
CA THR A 168 13.67 -2.34 -7.55
C THR A 168 12.26 -2.55 -8.12
N PRO A 169 11.20 -2.32 -7.32
CA PRO A 169 9.83 -2.30 -7.82
C PRO A 169 9.61 -1.09 -8.76
N SER A 170 9.30 -1.35 -10.02
CA SER A 170 9.11 -0.30 -11.04
C SER A 170 7.82 -0.41 -11.84
N GLY A 171 7.07 -1.51 -11.70
CA GLY A 171 5.78 -1.73 -12.36
C GLY A 171 4.64 -0.87 -11.79
N PRO A 172 3.40 -1.07 -12.27
CA PRO A 172 2.23 -0.35 -11.77
C PRO A 172 1.97 -0.63 -10.28
N ILE A 173 1.23 0.24 -9.60
CA ILE A 173 0.76 -0.02 -8.24
C ILE A 173 -0.68 -0.50 -8.31
N TYR A 174 -0.97 -1.63 -7.69
CA TYR A 174 -2.31 -2.17 -7.54
C TYR A 174 -2.78 -1.94 -6.10
N LEU A 175 -3.97 -1.37 -5.93
CA LEU A 175 -4.63 -1.19 -4.65
C LEU A 175 -5.88 -2.09 -4.63
N GLY A 176 -6.05 -2.90 -3.59
CA GLY A 176 -7.18 -3.82 -3.46
C GLY A 176 -6.87 -5.22 -3.93
N SER A 177 -6.79 -5.52 -5.22
CA SER A 177 -6.45 -6.86 -5.74
C SER A 177 -5.24 -6.84 -6.68
N GLU A 178 -4.52 -7.96 -6.78
CA GLU A 178 -3.39 -8.10 -7.71
C GLU A 178 -3.66 -9.19 -8.76
N LEU A 179 -2.73 -9.39 -9.70
CA LEU A 179 -2.90 -10.36 -10.79
C LEU A 179 -3.08 -11.81 -10.32
N THR A 180 -2.50 -12.18 -9.17
CA THR A 180 -2.42 -13.59 -8.71
C THR A 180 -3.07 -13.86 -7.36
N LYS A 181 -3.52 -12.82 -6.65
CA LYS A 181 -4.16 -12.95 -5.34
C LYS A 181 -5.42 -12.09 -5.28
N PRO A 182 -6.47 -12.58 -4.60
CA PRO A 182 -7.64 -11.76 -4.34
C PRO A 182 -7.27 -10.54 -3.50
N GLY A 183 -8.18 -9.58 -3.44
CA GLY A 183 -8.10 -8.44 -2.55
C GLY A 183 -8.85 -8.65 -1.25
N PHE A 184 -8.92 -7.58 -0.47
CA PHE A 184 -9.73 -7.52 0.75
C PHE A 184 -11.09 -6.85 0.50
N GLY A 185 -12.08 -7.22 1.32
CA GLY A 185 -13.32 -6.47 1.48
C GLY A 185 -13.14 -5.31 2.47
N GLY A 186 -13.38 -4.08 2.04
CA GLY A 186 -13.22 -2.91 2.89
C GLY A 186 -12.98 -1.60 2.15
N LEU A 187 -12.40 -0.64 2.86
CA LEU A 187 -12.08 0.69 2.38
C LEU A 187 -10.57 0.94 2.45
N LEU A 188 -10.04 1.64 1.45
CA LEU A 188 -8.68 2.20 1.45
C LEU A 188 -8.79 3.70 1.22
N ASP A 189 -8.01 4.46 1.98
CA ASP A 189 -8.07 5.91 1.95
C ASP A 189 -6.65 6.47 1.97
N ASP A 190 -6.49 7.64 1.35
CA ASP A 190 -5.35 8.51 1.62
C ASP A 190 -3.96 7.92 1.28
N PHE A 191 -3.86 7.24 0.13
CA PHE A 191 -2.65 6.52 -0.30
C PHE A 191 -1.54 7.47 -0.74
N ARG A 192 -0.38 7.38 -0.07
CA ARG A 192 0.76 8.27 -0.26
C ARG A 192 2.03 7.50 -0.57
N VAL A 193 2.84 8.06 -1.46
CA VAL A 193 4.16 7.54 -1.84
C VAL A 193 5.21 8.62 -1.60
N TYR A 194 6.31 8.23 -0.96
CA TYR A 194 7.44 9.09 -0.64
C TYR A 194 8.73 8.54 -1.26
N ALA A 195 9.51 9.40 -1.92
CA ALA A 195 10.85 9.08 -2.44
C ALA A 195 11.94 9.21 -1.36
N SER A 196 11.59 8.94 -0.10
CA SER A 196 12.50 8.92 1.04
C SER A 196 11.93 8.05 2.15
N ALA A 197 12.81 7.57 3.02
CA ALA A 197 12.39 6.99 4.28
C ALA A 197 11.80 8.07 5.20
N LEU A 198 10.56 7.88 5.65
CA LEU A 198 9.97 8.71 6.70
C LEU A 198 10.58 8.34 8.05
N ASN A 199 10.72 9.33 8.93
CA ASN A 199 11.07 9.10 10.33
C ASN A 199 9.81 8.83 11.17
N GLU A 200 10.01 8.37 12.40
CA GLU A 200 8.90 7.98 13.29
C GLU A 200 7.90 9.11 13.53
N ASP A 201 8.38 10.35 13.71
CA ASP A 201 7.51 11.50 13.96
C ASP A 201 6.64 11.84 12.74
N ALA A 202 7.19 11.75 11.53
CA ALA A 202 6.41 11.94 10.30
C ALA A 202 5.38 10.82 10.12
N VAL A 203 5.72 9.57 10.42
CA VAL A 203 4.77 8.44 10.37
C VAL A 203 3.67 8.60 11.43
N ARG A 204 4.01 9.09 12.63
CA ARG A 204 3.03 9.36 13.69
C ARG A 204 2.05 10.47 13.28
N ALA A 205 2.56 11.57 12.71
CA ALA A 205 1.72 12.68 12.26
C ALA A 205 0.74 12.29 11.14
N LEU A 206 1.11 11.33 10.28
CA LEU A 206 0.20 10.80 9.25
C LEU A 206 -0.91 9.89 9.82
N ALA A 207 -0.73 9.39 11.04
CA ALA A 207 -1.67 8.46 11.67
C ALA A 207 -2.74 9.17 12.52
N GLU A 208 -2.58 10.47 12.77
CA GLU A 208 -3.52 11.30 13.55
C GLU A 208 -4.78 11.63 12.74
#